data_AF-A0AAV8GF32-F1
#
_entry.id   AF-A0AAV8GF32-F1
#
_cell.length_a   1.000
_cell.length_b   1.000
_cell.length_c   1.000
_cell.angle_alpha   90.00
_cell.angle_beta   90.00
_cell.angle_gamma   90.00
#
_symmetry.space_group_name_H-M   'P 1'
#
loop_
_entity.id
_entity.type
_entity.pdbx_description
1 polymer ?
#
loop_
_entity_poly.entity_id
_entity_poly.type
_entity_poly.pdbx_seq_one_letter_code
_entity_poly.pdbx_strand_id
1 'polypeptide(L)'
;MSYACRYIQLIAKMPNGRTPRVDFTDQASTSITEITSGSYRLKFGFSQIKDIGIGNFFLSPNFTIGGLEWYIKCYPEGYYAKDKGKYMSLYLSYASETEVSVIFEFCLLDRKGNPTTSLRSRNTHTFRRPGKYKGWSKFIKRDDLEMYVRDDHFEAICSVAIVSPKSLAEPQNCLIVVPPSDLPEQLGQLLRSQEGTDITFVVGGEIFYVHKLLLALRSPVFKAELFGPMKENHAKRITIEDMEPVVFKALLHFIYTDSLPEEKELKNSVDGPDALTIMMQHLLVAADRYALERLKLICQEELSKNVSAATVATTLALAEQHNCPQLKDMCLEFATARENYHQMVSTEGYKHLSLSCPSIFKEIEEKHGATTLIDDFAEQADEDNNRDQRFSLLKLFLCNGSTK
;
A
#
# COMPACT_ATOMS: atom_id res chain seq x y z
N MET A 1 -22.76 27.17 6.72
CA MET A 1 -22.92 26.67 5.33
C MET A 1 -21.61 26.90 4.62
N SER A 2 -20.86 25.83 4.42
CA SER A 2 -19.47 25.85 3.95
C SER A 2 -19.35 26.42 2.53
N TYR A 3 -18.32 27.22 2.31
CA TYR A 3 -17.92 27.84 1.04
C TYR A 3 -17.82 26.85 -0.14
N ALA A 4 -17.74 25.54 0.14
CA ALA A 4 -17.78 24.47 -0.85
C ALA A 4 -19.07 24.44 -1.70
N CYS A 5 -20.21 24.94 -1.21
CA CYS A 5 -21.48 24.89 -1.97
C CYS A 5 -21.57 25.93 -3.10
N ARG A 6 -20.77 27.00 -3.10
CA ARG A 6 -20.82 28.03 -4.16
C ARG A 6 -19.91 27.73 -5.35
N TYR A 7 -18.81 27.00 -5.14
CA TYR A 7 -17.81 26.78 -6.21
C TYR A 7 -18.26 25.75 -7.26
N ILE A 8 -19.06 24.75 -6.86
CA ILE A 8 -19.53 23.69 -7.78
C ILE A 8 -20.62 24.19 -8.75
N GLN A 9 -21.31 25.29 -8.45
CA GLN A 9 -22.32 25.88 -9.35
C GLN A 9 -21.71 26.69 -10.51
N LEU A 10 -20.43 27.09 -10.41
CA LEU A 10 -19.78 27.96 -11.40
C LEU A 10 -19.23 27.21 -12.63
N ILE A 11 -18.90 25.92 -12.50
CA ILE A 11 -18.33 25.12 -13.60
C ILE A 11 -19.42 24.69 -14.63
N ALA A 12 -20.70 24.85 -14.30
CA ALA A 12 -21.81 24.38 -15.13
C ALA A 12 -22.42 25.40 -16.12
N LYS A 13 -21.87 26.62 -16.26
CA LYS A 13 -22.44 27.64 -17.16
C LYS A 13 -21.37 28.46 -17.90
N MET A 14 -20.95 28.00 -19.07
CA MET A 14 -20.47 28.87 -20.15
C MET A 14 -20.66 28.17 -21.51
N PRO A 15 -21.59 28.63 -22.37
CA PRO A 15 -21.55 28.40 -23.80
C PRO A 15 -21.07 29.65 -24.55
N ASN A 16 -20.15 29.44 -25.50
CA ASN A 16 -19.76 30.28 -26.65
C ASN A 16 -19.40 31.77 -26.43
N GLY A 17 -18.17 32.11 -26.83
CA GLY A 17 -17.55 33.40 -26.60
C GLY A 17 -18.13 34.61 -27.35
N ARG A 18 -18.01 35.77 -26.69
CA ARG A 18 -17.38 37.02 -27.15
C ARG A 18 -17.25 37.96 -25.94
N THR A 19 -16.11 38.62 -25.80
CA THR A 19 -15.74 39.49 -24.66
C THR A 19 -16.43 40.86 -24.70
N PRO A 20 -16.57 41.51 -23.54
CA PRO A 20 -15.90 42.80 -23.39
C PRO A 20 -15.06 42.91 -22.10
N ARG A 21 -13.94 43.64 -22.23
CA ARG A 21 -12.97 44.00 -21.18
C ARG A 21 -13.63 44.72 -20.01
N VAL A 22 -13.38 44.23 -18.79
CA VAL A 22 -13.22 45.04 -17.59
C VAL A 22 -12.11 44.38 -16.76
N ASP A 23 -11.05 45.15 -16.48
CA ASP A 23 -9.88 44.70 -15.73
C ASP A 23 -10.22 44.57 -14.23
N PHE A 24 -10.16 43.34 -13.73
CA PHE A 24 -9.92 43.01 -12.32
C PHE A 24 -8.87 41.90 -12.29
N THR A 25 -7.77 42.12 -11.58
CA THR A 25 -6.74 41.11 -11.33
C THR A 25 -7.28 40.06 -10.37
N ASP A 26 -8.00 39.09 -10.92
CA ASP A 26 -8.52 37.93 -10.22
C ASP A 26 -7.48 36.80 -10.33
N GLN A 27 -6.67 36.61 -9.30
CA GLN A 27 -5.80 35.43 -9.20
C GLN A 27 -6.67 34.21 -8.90
N ALA A 28 -7.14 33.57 -9.96
CA ALA A 28 -7.79 32.27 -9.90
C ALA A 28 -6.78 31.19 -9.46
N SER A 29 -6.75 30.89 -8.16
CA SER A 29 -6.06 29.73 -7.60
C SER A 29 -6.75 28.45 -8.09
N THR A 30 -6.12 27.77 -9.05
CA THR A 30 -6.59 26.49 -9.56
C THR A 30 -6.01 25.39 -8.69
N SER A 31 -6.80 24.87 -7.75
CA SER A 31 -6.41 23.73 -6.91
C SER A 31 -6.41 22.46 -7.77
N ILE A 32 -5.23 21.91 -8.05
CA ILE A 32 -5.11 20.63 -8.76
C ILE A 32 -5.23 19.52 -7.71
N THR A 33 -6.44 19.03 -7.48
CA THR A 33 -6.66 17.70 -6.90
C THR A 33 -6.13 16.67 -7.89
N GLU A 34 -5.20 15.81 -7.48
CA GLU A 34 -4.91 14.59 -8.25
C GLU A 34 -6.14 13.69 -8.16
N ILE A 35 -6.95 13.74 -9.21
CA ILE A 35 -8.13 12.89 -9.35
C ILE A 35 -7.68 11.68 -10.15
N THR A 36 -7.40 10.58 -9.46
CA THR A 36 -7.32 9.28 -10.15
C THR A 36 -8.74 8.86 -10.49
N SER A 37 -9.06 8.85 -11.78
CA SER A 37 -10.38 8.46 -12.26
C SER A 37 -10.29 7.36 -13.30
N GLY A 38 -11.32 6.52 -13.34
CA GLY A 38 -11.48 5.46 -14.30
C GLY A 38 -12.95 5.22 -14.59
N SER A 39 -13.22 4.48 -15.65
CA SER A 39 -14.57 4.07 -16.00
C SER A 39 -14.62 2.60 -16.36
N TYR A 40 -15.63 1.91 -15.84
CA TYR A 40 -15.92 0.52 -16.13
C TYR A 40 -17.23 0.42 -16.91
N ARG A 41 -17.22 -0.31 -18.03
CA ARG A 41 -18.38 -0.55 -18.87
C ARG A 41 -18.93 -1.93 -18.59
N LEU A 42 -20.19 -1.99 -18.19
CA LEU A 42 -20.88 -3.22 -17.86
C LEU A 42 -22.02 -3.46 -18.85
N LYS A 43 -22.10 -4.68 -19.36
CA LYS A 43 -23.13 -5.14 -20.30
C LYS A 43 -24.02 -6.17 -19.63
N PHE A 44 -25.33 -5.98 -19.70
CA PHE A 44 -26.33 -6.87 -19.13
C PHE A 44 -27.22 -7.45 -20.22
N GLY A 45 -27.42 -8.77 -20.22
CA GLY A 45 -28.43 -9.41 -21.06
C GLY A 45 -29.82 -9.12 -20.52
N PHE A 46 -30.69 -8.48 -21.30
CA PHE A 46 -31.99 -8.00 -20.85
C PHE A 46 -32.96 -9.14 -20.54
N SER A 47 -32.99 -10.20 -21.34
CA SER A 47 -33.76 -11.42 -21.07
C SER A 47 -33.24 -12.21 -19.87
N GLN A 48 -31.92 -12.27 -19.69
CA GLN A 48 -31.24 -13.05 -18.64
C GLN A 48 -31.49 -12.50 -17.24
N ILE A 49 -31.86 -11.22 -17.14
CA ILE A 49 -32.09 -10.56 -15.86
C ILE A 49 -33.58 -10.42 -15.49
N LYS A 50 -34.49 -10.99 -16.29
CA LYS A 50 -35.93 -11.02 -15.97
C LYS A 50 -36.22 -12.12 -14.95
N ASP A 51 -37.25 -11.90 -14.14
CA ASP A 51 -37.88 -12.90 -13.26
C ASP A 51 -36.98 -13.50 -12.17
N ILE A 52 -35.86 -12.84 -11.86
CA ILE A 52 -35.01 -13.26 -10.75
C ILE A 52 -35.64 -12.96 -9.37
N GLY A 53 -36.65 -12.08 -9.31
CA GLY A 53 -37.33 -11.67 -8.09
C GLY A 53 -36.75 -10.42 -7.40
N ILE A 54 -37.60 -9.70 -6.67
CA ILE A 54 -37.24 -8.46 -5.95
C ILE A 54 -36.21 -8.78 -4.85
N GLY A 55 -35.16 -7.96 -4.75
CA GLY A 55 -34.08 -8.13 -3.77
C GLY A 55 -32.95 -9.08 -4.21
N ASN A 56 -33.14 -9.83 -5.31
CA ASN A 56 -32.08 -10.61 -5.94
C ASN A 56 -31.24 -9.74 -6.87
N PHE A 57 -29.96 -10.10 -7.05
CA PHE A 57 -29.00 -9.28 -7.78
C PHE A 57 -27.97 -10.08 -8.55
N PHE A 58 -27.39 -9.41 -9.54
CA PHE A 58 -26.19 -9.84 -10.24
C PHE A 58 -24.98 -9.01 -9.78
N LEU A 59 -23.82 -9.66 -9.79
CA LEU A 59 -22.52 -9.03 -9.56
C LEU A 59 -21.81 -8.86 -10.89
N SER A 60 -21.21 -7.68 -11.10
CA SER A 60 -20.18 -7.56 -12.12
C SER A 60 -18.92 -8.33 -11.69
N PRO A 61 -18.03 -8.68 -12.64
CA PRO A 61 -16.63 -8.93 -12.32
C PRO A 61 -16.04 -7.78 -11.49
N ASN A 62 -15.04 -8.10 -10.68
CA ASN A 62 -14.23 -7.08 -10.03
C ASN A 62 -13.49 -6.26 -11.10
N PHE A 63 -13.34 -4.97 -10.85
CA PHE A 63 -12.55 -4.06 -11.68
C PHE A 63 -11.75 -3.11 -10.82
N THR A 64 -10.59 -2.69 -11.33
CA THR A 64 -9.64 -1.87 -10.59
C THR A 64 -9.63 -0.45 -11.11
N ILE A 65 -9.79 0.51 -10.21
CA ILE A 65 -9.62 1.95 -10.49
C ILE A 65 -8.75 2.52 -9.39
N GLY A 66 -7.64 3.15 -9.77
CA GLY A 66 -6.66 3.73 -8.84
C GLY A 66 -6.08 2.75 -7.84
N GLY A 67 -5.81 1.51 -8.27
CA GLY A 67 -5.25 0.45 -7.42
C GLY A 67 -6.24 -0.17 -6.43
N LEU A 68 -7.51 0.27 -6.44
CA LEU A 68 -8.56 -0.23 -5.56
C LEU A 68 -9.54 -1.09 -6.35
N GLU A 69 -10.05 -2.15 -5.72
CA GLU A 69 -11.01 -3.07 -6.31
C GLU A 69 -12.47 -2.69 -6.01
N TRP A 70 -13.28 -2.80 -7.05
CA TRP A 70 -14.69 -2.41 -7.08
C TRP A 70 -15.50 -3.48 -7.81
N TYR A 71 -16.79 -3.55 -7.50
CA TYR A 71 -17.75 -4.33 -8.26
C TYR A 71 -19.14 -3.71 -8.19
N ILE A 72 -20.02 -4.03 -9.14
CA ILE A 72 -21.36 -3.46 -9.23
C ILE A 72 -22.39 -4.51 -8.85
N LYS A 73 -23.33 -4.12 -7.98
CA LYS A 73 -24.55 -4.88 -7.69
C LYS A 73 -25.71 -4.32 -8.51
N CYS A 74 -26.27 -5.15 -9.37
CA CYS A 74 -27.46 -4.82 -10.15
C CYS A 74 -28.67 -5.58 -9.62
N TYR A 75 -29.73 -4.88 -9.26
CA TYR A 75 -31.02 -5.44 -8.86
C TYR A 75 -32.05 -5.14 -9.96
N PRO A 76 -32.22 -6.03 -10.95
CA PRO A 76 -33.14 -5.85 -12.07
C PRO A 76 -34.58 -5.53 -11.66
N GLU A 77 -35.08 -6.19 -10.61
CA GLU A 77 -36.43 -6.01 -10.07
C GLU A 77 -36.44 -5.15 -8.80
N GLY A 78 -35.35 -4.41 -8.59
CA GLY A 78 -35.23 -3.45 -7.50
C GLY A 78 -34.80 -4.08 -6.18
N TYR A 79 -34.27 -3.21 -5.32
CA TYR A 79 -33.73 -3.58 -4.02
C TYR A 79 -34.81 -3.75 -2.93
N TYR A 80 -35.86 -2.92 -2.94
CA TYR A 80 -36.89 -2.93 -1.90
C TYR A 80 -38.23 -3.49 -2.40
N ALA A 81 -38.79 -4.46 -1.66
CA ALA A 81 -40.12 -5.03 -1.91
C ALA A 81 -41.24 -3.97 -2.04
N LYS A 82 -41.15 -2.87 -1.28
CA LYS A 82 -42.14 -1.76 -1.32
C LYS A 82 -42.27 -1.08 -2.69
N ASP A 83 -41.22 -1.15 -3.51
CA ASP A 83 -41.20 -0.56 -4.84
C ASP A 83 -41.80 -1.51 -5.90
N LYS A 84 -42.27 -2.70 -5.49
CA LYS A 84 -43.05 -3.67 -6.28
C LYS A 84 -42.44 -4.00 -7.64
N GLY A 85 -41.12 -4.16 -7.71
CA GLY A 85 -40.47 -4.53 -8.96
C GLY A 85 -40.34 -3.42 -10.00
N LYS A 86 -40.80 -2.18 -9.72
CA LYS A 86 -40.97 -1.14 -10.74
C LYS A 86 -39.68 -0.50 -11.23
N TYR A 87 -38.60 -0.60 -10.46
CA TYR A 87 -37.34 0.08 -10.73
C TYR A 87 -36.20 -0.91 -10.74
N MET A 88 -35.24 -0.72 -11.62
CA MET A 88 -33.92 -1.33 -11.51
C MET A 88 -33.07 -0.50 -10.53
N SER A 89 -32.25 -1.19 -9.73
CA SER A 89 -31.30 -0.55 -8.81
C SER A 89 -29.85 -0.89 -9.19
N LEU A 90 -28.95 0.08 -9.07
CA LEU A 90 -27.51 -0.09 -9.28
C LEU A 90 -26.73 0.44 -8.08
N TYR A 91 -25.75 -0.33 -7.62
CA TYR A 91 -24.87 0.05 -6.52
C TYR A 91 -23.41 -0.26 -6.85
N LEU A 92 -22.55 0.73 -6.63
CA LEU A 92 -21.11 0.53 -6.57
C LEU A 92 -20.77 -0.07 -5.20
N SER A 93 -20.02 -1.17 -5.21
CA SER A 93 -19.56 -1.88 -4.02
C SER A 93 -18.04 -1.86 -3.97
N TYR A 94 -17.52 -1.76 -2.75
CA TYR A 94 -16.10 -1.67 -2.48
C TYR A 94 -15.55 -3.02 -2.01
N ALA A 95 -14.42 -3.46 -2.56
CA ALA A 95 -13.82 -4.75 -2.26
C ALA A 95 -12.48 -4.66 -1.51
N SER A 96 -11.81 -3.50 -1.51
CA SER A 96 -10.53 -3.32 -0.82
C SER A 96 -10.68 -2.96 0.67
N GLU A 97 -9.59 -3.05 1.43
CA GLU A 97 -9.58 -2.86 2.89
C GLU A 97 -9.36 -1.41 3.34
N THR A 98 -8.87 -0.54 2.46
CA THR A 98 -8.50 0.84 2.80
C THR A 98 -9.72 1.76 2.85
N GLU A 99 -9.71 2.78 3.71
CA GLU A 99 -10.76 3.81 3.67
C GLU A 99 -10.55 4.72 2.45
N VAL A 100 -11.59 4.88 1.63
CA VAL A 100 -11.54 5.70 0.40
C VAL A 100 -12.77 6.58 0.24
N SER A 101 -12.55 7.84 -0.10
CA SER A 101 -13.62 8.76 -0.52
C SER A 101 -13.65 8.83 -2.05
N VAL A 102 -14.84 8.69 -2.64
CA VAL A 102 -15.01 8.70 -4.09
C VAL A 102 -16.21 9.53 -4.52
N ILE A 103 -16.09 10.10 -5.71
CA ILE A 103 -17.22 10.57 -6.51
C ILE A 103 -17.44 9.49 -7.57
N PHE A 104 -18.65 8.96 -7.67
CA PHE A 104 -18.96 7.98 -8.69
C PHE A 104 -20.28 8.28 -9.40
N GLU A 105 -20.37 7.79 -10.62
CA GLU A 105 -21.46 8.10 -11.54
C GLU A 105 -21.86 6.84 -12.32
N PHE A 106 -23.16 6.57 -12.42
CA PHE A 106 -23.69 5.61 -13.38
C PHE A 106 -24.37 6.34 -14.54
N CYS A 107 -24.13 5.87 -15.75
CA CYS A 107 -24.73 6.39 -16.98
C CYS A 107 -25.14 5.22 -17.88
N LEU A 108 -26.39 5.19 -18.34
CA LEU A 108 -26.84 4.25 -19.37
C LEU A 108 -26.48 4.75 -20.77
N LEU A 109 -26.15 3.81 -21.64
CA LEU A 109 -25.90 4.10 -23.04
C LEU A 109 -27.20 4.05 -23.83
N ASP A 110 -27.39 5.03 -24.70
CA ASP A 110 -28.46 5.02 -25.67
C ASP A 110 -28.30 3.84 -26.64
N ARG A 111 -29.31 3.60 -27.48
CA ARG A 111 -29.20 2.53 -28.49
C ARG A 111 -27.93 2.70 -29.30
N LYS A 112 -27.53 3.91 -29.70
CA LYS A 112 -26.33 4.16 -30.51
C LYS A 112 -25.01 3.95 -29.76
N GLY A 113 -25.02 3.61 -28.48
CA GLY A 113 -23.84 3.37 -27.65
C GLY A 113 -23.26 4.64 -27.02
N ASN A 114 -23.99 5.76 -27.08
CA ASN A 114 -23.56 7.05 -26.54
C ASN A 114 -24.04 7.23 -25.10
N PRO A 115 -23.25 7.85 -24.21
CA PRO A 115 -23.66 8.16 -22.85
C PRO A 115 -24.87 9.10 -22.83
N THR A 116 -25.96 8.68 -22.18
CA THR A 116 -27.17 9.49 -22.11
C THR A 116 -27.06 10.53 -21.00
N THR A 117 -27.22 11.81 -21.32
CA THR A 117 -27.15 12.92 -20.36
C THR A 117 -28.35 12.97 -19.40
N SER A 118 -29.50 12.42 -19.78
CA SER A 118 -30.73 12.42 -18.97
C SER A 118 -30.74 11.43 -17.81
N LEU A 119 -29.88 10.40 -17.84
CA LEU A 119 -29.83 9.30 -16.86
C LEU A 119 -28.42 9.15 -16.27
N ARG A 120 -27.84 10.30 -15.93
CA ARG A 120 -26.56 10.41 -15.24
C ARG A 120 -26.82 10.61 -13.75
N SER A 121 -26.53 9.59 -12.96
CA SER A 121 -26.70 9.64 -11.51
C SER A 121 -25.34 9.71 -10.85
N ARG A 122 -25.04 10.83 -10.17
CA ARG A 122 -23.76 11.08 -9.49
C ARG A 122 -23.92 11.10 -7.98
N ASN A 123 -23.01 10.45 -7.26
CA ASN A 123 -22.98 10.42 -5.80
C ASN A 123 -21.55 10.59 -5.27
N THR A 124 -21.44 10.94 -3.99
CA THR A 124 -20.18 10.98 -3.26
C THR A 124 -20.31 10.09 -2.03
N HIS A 125 -19.31 9.23 -1.80
CA HIS A 125 -19.34 8.32 -0.66
C HIS A 125 -17.94 7.99 -0.15
N THR A 126 -17.86 7.73 1.15
CA THR A 126 -16.65 7.21 1.80
C THR A 126 -16.88 5.76 2.19
N PHE A 127 -16.14 4.86 1.55
CA PHE A 127 -16.15 3.43 1.86
C PHE A 127 -15.07 3.17 2.91
N ARG A 128 -15.46 2.68 4.09
CA ARG A 128 -14.53 2.43 5.21
C ARG A 128 -14.09 0.98 5.36
N ARG A 129 -14.82 0.05 4.74
CA ARG A 129 -14.65 -1.40 4.87
C ARG A 129 -15.12 -2.11 3.61
N PRO A 130 -14.56 -3.28 3.29
CA PRO A 130 -15.00 -4.09 2.15
C PRO A 130 -16.47 -4.54 2.34
N GLY A 131 -17.14 -4.77 1.22
CA GLY A 131 -18.55 -5.19 1.18
C GLY A 131 -19.57 -4.06 1.38
N LYS A 132 -19.13 -2.83 1.70
CA LYS A 132 -20.01 -1.65 1.71
C LYS A 132 -20.32 -1.20 0.29
N TYR A 133 -21.55 -0.73 0.10
CA TYR A 133 -22.07 -0.34 -1.22
C TYR A 133 -22.90 0.95 -1.15
N LYS A 134 -22.87 1.73 -2.22
CA LYS A 134 -23.65 2.95 -2.38
C LYS A 134 -24.15 3.06 -3.82
N GLY A 135 -25.35 3.60 -3.99
CA GLY A 135 -26.00 3.68 -5.29
C GLY A 135 -27.44 4.15 -5.20
N TRP A 136 -28.25 3.75 -6.17
CA TRP A 136 -29.63 4.19 -6.33
C TRP A 136 -30.59 3.01 -6.32
N SER A 137 -31.50 2.98 -5.34
CA SER A 137 -32.57 2.00 -5.28
C SER A 137 -33.62 2.18 -6.38
N LYS A 138 -33.72 3.40 -6.94
CA LYS A 138 -34.62 3.76 -8.04
C LYS A 138 -33.83 4.39 -9.18
N PHE A 139 -32.92 3.61 -9.77
CA PHE A 139 -32.01 4.12 -10.80
C PHE A 139 -32.75 4.44 -12.10
N ILE A 140 -33.57 3.49 -12.59
CA ILE A 140 -34.43 3.68 -13.76
C ILE A 140 -35.72 2.87 -13.59
N LYS A 141 -36.84 3.36 -14.12
CA LYS A 141 -38.06 2.54 -14.23
C LYS A 141 -37.85 1.43 -15.25
N ARG A 142 -38.39 0.25 -14.99
CA ARG A 142 -38.24 -0.87 -15.93
C ARG A 142 -38.88 -0.58 -17.29
N ASP A 143 -40.04 0.08 -17.31
CA ASP A 143 -40.72 0.47 -18.56
C ASP A 143 -39.84 1.41 -19.41
N ASP A 144 -39.08 2.30 -18.76
CA ASP A 144 -38.19 3.24 -19.45
C ASP A 144 -36.88 2.55 -19.90
N LEU A 145 -36.49 1.43 -19.29
CA LEU A 145 -35.27 0.68 -19.62
C LEU A 145 -35.32 0.08 -21.03
N GLU A 146 -36.51 -0.30 -21.52
CA GLU A 146 -36.71 -0.84 -22.87
C GLU A 146 -36.24 0.11 -23.99
N MET A 147 -36.21 1.42 -23.70
CA MET A 147 -35.70 2.42 -24.64
C MET A 147 -34.18 2.29 -24.87
N TYR A 148 -33.45 1.71 -23.91
CA TYR A 148 -31.99 1.56 -23.91
C TYR A 148 -31.50 0.16 -24.30
N VAL A 149 -32.42 -0.79 -24.46
CA VAL A 149 -32.08 -2.16 -24.89
C VAL A 149 -31.83 -2.21 -26.40
N ARG A 150 -30.74 -2.85 -26.80
CA ARG A 150 -30.38 -3.20 -28.18
C ARG A 150 -29.96 -4.66 -28.19
N ASP A 151 -30.42 -5.46 -29.16
CA ASP A 151 -30.02 -6.86 -29.35
C ASP A 151 -29.98 -7.65 -28.02
N ASP A 152 -31.08 -7.56 -27.26
CA ASP A 152 -31.28 -8.20 -25.95
C ASP A 152 -30.22 -7.87 -24.89
N HIS A 153 -29.59 -6.70 -24.97
CA HIS A 153 -28.71 -6.20 -23.92
C HIS A 153 -28.81 -4.69 -23.75
N PHE A 154 -28.38 -4.19 -22.59
CA PHE A 154 -28.13 -2.78 -22.36
C PHE A 154 -26.80 -2.61 -21.63
N GLU A 155 -26.23 -1.41 -21.75
CA GLU A 155 -24.92 -1.10 -21.19
C GLU A 155 -25.01 0.08 -20.22
N ALA A 156 -24.27 -0.06 -19.11
CA ALA A 156 -24.07 0.99 -18.13
C ALA A 156 -22.57 1.27 -17.98
N ILE A 157 -22.21 2.55 -17.97
CA ILE A 157 -20.87 3.00 -17.59
C ILE A 157 -20.91 3.42 -16.12
N CYS A 158 -19.99 2.88 -15.34
CA CYS A 158 -19.66 3.35 -14.01
C CYS A 158 -18.36 4.14 -14.05
N SER A 159 -18.40 5.43 -13.78
CA SER A 159 -17.21 6.26 -13.62
C SER A 159 -16.92 6.45 -12.14
N VAL A 160 -15.69 6.22 -11.72
CA VAL A 160 -15.24 6.42 -10.34
C VAL A 160 -14.06 7.38 -10.35
N ALA A 161 -14.15 8.44 -9.56
CA ALA A 161 -13.09 9.39 -9.29
C ALA A 161 -12.74 9.27 -7.81
N ILE A 162 -11.51 8.85 -7.53
CA ILE A 162 -11.00 8.75 -6.17
C ILE A 162 -10.65 10.15 -5.71
N VAL A 163 -11.26 10.55 -4.60
CA VAL A 163 -10.99 11.79 -3.91
C VAL A 163 -10.01 11.43 -2.79
N SER A 164 -8.73 11.44 -3.11
CA SER A 164 -7.68 11.35 -2.09
C SER A 164 -7.72 12.65 -1.29
N PRO A 165 -8.06 12.62 0.01
CA PRO A 165 -7.74 13.76 0.86
C PRO A 165 -6.22 13.76 0.97
N LYS A 166 -5.54 14.63 0.20
CA LYS A 166 -4.23 15.09 0.68
C LYS A 166 -4.53 15.64 2.06
N SER A 167 -3.94 14.99 3.06
CA SER A 167 -4.01 15.40 4.46
C SER A 167 -3.89 16.91 4.51
N LEU A 168 -4.99 17.59 4.84
CA LEU A 168 -4.94 18.97 5.28
C LEU A 168 -4.34 18.93 6.69
N ALA A 169 -3.07 18.58 6.78
CA ALA A 169 -2.24 19.19 7.79
C ALA A 169 -2.21 20.68 7.43
N GLU A 170 -2.65 21.46 8.40
CA GLU A 170 -2.68 22.91 8.48
C GLU A 170 -3.93 23.61 7.94
N PRO A 171 -4.56 24.45 8.79
CA PRO A 171 -5.52 25.39 8.30
C PRO A 171 -4.79 26.59 7.67
N GLN A 172 -5.50 27.20 6.73
CA GLN A 172 -5.50 28.63 6.40
C GLN A 172 -4.58 29.10 5.27
N ASN A 173 -5.11 30.09 4.54
CA ASN A 173 -4.32 31.25 4.11
C ASN A 173 -3.65 31.86 5.35
N CYS A 174 -2.56 31.25 5.81
CA CYS A 174 -1.56 31.88 6.65
C CYS A 174 -0.42 32.28 5.70
N LEU A 175 -0.24 33.58 5.47
CA LEU A 175 0.89 34.11 4.70
C LEU A 175 2.23 33.97 5.46
N ILE A 176 2.20 33.39 6.67
CA ILE A 176 3.37 33.09 7.49
C ILE A 176 3.80 31.67 7.13
N VAL A 177 4.86 31.54 6.32
CA VAL A 177 5.52 30.27 6.05
C VAL A 177 6.39 29.94 7.27
N VAL A 178 5.99 28.92 8.03
CA VAL A 178 6.84 28.37 9.10
C VAL A 178 7.89 27.49 8.42
N PRO A 179 9.20 27.75 8.60
CA PRO A 179 10.23 26.89 8.05
C PRO A 179 10.14 25.49 8.68
N PRO A 180 10.52 24.41 7.95
CA PRO A 180 10.58 23.08 8.52
C PRO A 180 11.55 23.05 9.71
N SER A 181 11.30 22.14 10.67
CA SER A 181 12.18 21.97 11.82
C SER A 181 13.60 21.61 11.37
N ASP A 182 14.59 22.36 11.84
CA ASP A 182 16.02 22.14 11.62
C ASP A 182 16.67 21.34 12.76
N LEU A 183 15.91 20.97 13.79
CA LEU A 183 16.41 20.25 14.96
C LEU A 183 17.15 18.94 14.61
N PRO A 184 16.63 18.06 13.72
CA PRO A 184 17.38 16.85 13.34
C PRO A 184 18.74 17.17 12.72
N GLU A 185 18.82 18.23 11.91
CA GLU A 185 20.06 18.65 11.29
C GLU A 185 21.05 19.19 12.32
N GLN A 186 20.57 20.02 13.25
CA GLN A 186 21.38 20.55 14.36
C GLN A 186 21.92 19.42 15.25
N LEU A 187 21.10 18.41 15.57
CA LEU A 187 21.56 17.23 16.31
C LEU A 187 22.55 16.38 15.51
N GLY A 188 22.34 16.23 14.20
CA GLY A 188 23.32 15.60 13.31
C GLY A 188 24.65 16.35 13.27
N GLN A 189 24.63 17.69 13.29
CA GLN A 189 25.83 18.52 13.39
C GLN A 189 26.53 18.35 14.74
N LEU A 190 25.78 18.20 15.84
CA LEU A 190 26.34 17.90 17.16
C LEU A 190 27.08 16.55 17.17
N LEU A 191 26.54 15.51 16.53
CA LEU A 191 27.24 14.23 16.38
C LEU A 191 28.55 14.37 15.58
N ARG A 192 28.55 15.17 14.51
CA ARG A 192 29.72 15.36 13.64
C ARG A 192 30.82 16.22 14.29
N SER A 193 30.44 17.27 15.01
CA SER A 193 31.38 18.19 15.67
C SER A 193 32.03 17.58 16.91
N GLN A 194 31.40 16.57 17.52
CA GLN A 194 31.86 15.92 18.76
C GLN A 194 31.95 16.90 19.95
N GLU A 195 31.30 18.05 19.85
CA GLU A 195 31.29 19.05 20.91
C GLU A 195 30.48 18.54 22.12
N GLY A 196 31.09 18.51 23.31
CA GLY A 196 30.38 18.16 24.54
C GLY A 196 30.15 16.66 24.76
N THR A 197 30.78 15.78 23.97
CA THR A 197 30.67 14.33 24.14
C THR A 197 31.21 13.87 25.49
N ASP A 198 30.50 12.94 26.13
CA ASP A 198 30.78 12.46 27.49
C ASP A 198 30.98 10.94 27.56
N ILE A 199 30.93 10.25 26.42
CA ILE A 199 31.27 8.84 26.28
C ILE A 199 31.89 8.51 24.92
N THR A 200 32.75 7.50 24.91
CA THR A 200 33.41 6.98 23.71
C THR A 200 33.03 5.52 23.47
N PHE A 201 32.67 5.18 22.24
CA PHE A 201 32.50 3.79 21.80
C PHE A 201 33.67 3.37 20.90
N VAL A 202 34.13 2.14 21.04
CA VAL A 202 35.10 1.50 20.14
C VAL A 202 34.39 0.38 19.40
N VAL A 203 34.25 0.51 18.08
CA VAL A 203 33.56 -0.47 17.25
C VAL A 203 34.47 -0.82 16.07
N GLY A 204 34.81 -2.10 15.90
CA GLY A 204 35.72 -2.54 14.83
C GLY A 204 37.09 -1.82 14.82
N GLY A 205 37.55 -1.32 15.96
CA GLY A 205 38.78 -0.52 16.08
C GLY A 205 38.61 0.99 15.81
N GLU A 206 37.46 1.42 15.29
CA GLU A 206 37.11 2.84 15.14
C GLU A 206 36.57 3.43 16.44
N ILE A 207 36.79 4.73 16.63
CA ILE A 207 36.44 5.46 17.85
C ILE A 207 35.30 6.45 17.55
N PHE A 208 34.20 6.33 18.30
CA PHE A 208 33.02 7.18 18.18
C PHE A 208 32.82 7.99 19.46
N TYR A 209 32.81 9.32 19.34
CA TYR A 209 32.52 10.24 20.45
C TYR A 209 31.05 10.63 20.42
N VAL A 210 30.32 10.37 21.51
CA VAL A 210 28.85 10.53 21.55
C VAL A 210 28.37 11.04 22.91
N HIS A 211 27.07 11.34 22.99
CA HIS A 211 26.42 11.91 24.17
C HIS A 211 25.55 10.86 24.86
N LYS A 212 25.86 10.54 26.12
CA LYS A 212 25.13 9.53 26.93
C LYS A 212 23.64 9.82 26.97
N LEU A 213 23.26 11.08 27.18
CA LEU A 213 21.87 11.49 27.32
C LEU A 213 21.05 11.24 26.05
N LEU A 214 21.62 11.51 24.86
CA LEU A 214 20.91 11.28 23.59
C LEU A 214 20.71 9.79 23.32
N LEU A 215 21.73 8.96 23.58
CA LEU A 215 21.61 7.51 23.47
C LEU A 215 20.54 6.97 24.42
N ALA A 216 20.58 7.37 25.68
CA ALA A 216 19.65 6.92 26.71
C ALA A 216 18.21 7.43 26.50
N LEU A 217 18.03 8.58 25.86
CA LEU A 217 16.69 9.09 25.51
C LEU A 217 16.03 8.22 24.44
N ARG A 218 16.82 7.71 23.50
CA ARG A 218 16.34 7.07 22.27
C ARG A 218 16.33 5.55 22.34
N SER A 219 17.17 4.96 23.17
CA SER A 219 17.25 3.51 23.37
C SER A 219 17.14 3.18 24.86
N PRO A 220 16.15 2.37 25.27
CA PRO A 220 16.05 1.89 26.65
C PRO A 220 17.23 0.97 27.02
N VAL A 221 17.84 0.29 26.04
CA VAL A 221 19.02 -0.56 26.25
C VAL A 221 20.23 0.31 26.58
N PHE A 222 20.52 1.35 25.79
CA PHE A 222 21.57 2.30 26.15
C PHE A 222 21.27 3.03 27.46
N LYS A 223 20.00 3.34 27.76
CA LYS A 223 19.64 3.94 29.05
C LYS A 223 20.04 3.04 30.21
N ALA A 224 19.74 1.75 30.12
CA ALA A 224 20.09 0.77 31.14
C ALA A 224 21.62 0.55 31.23
N GLU A 225 22.31 0.48 30.09
CA GLU A 225 23.76 0.28 30.03
C GLU A 225 24.53 1.49 30.59
N LEU A 226 24.09 2.71 30.29
CA LEU A 226 24.81 3.94 30.62
C LEU A 226 24.45 4.54 31.98
N PHE A 227 23.21 4.35 32.44
CA PHE A 227 22.71 4.94 33.68
C PHE A 227 22.17 3.91 34.67
N GLY A 228 22.17 2.62 34.30
CA GLY A 228 21.80 1.55 35.21
C GLY A 228 22.88 1.25 36.26
N PRO A 229 22.63 0.29 37.16
CA PRO A 229 23.55 -0.05 38.24
C PRO A 229 24.79 -0.85 37.78
N MET A 230 24.93 -1.12 36.48
CA MET A 230 26.01 -1.95 35.92
C MET A 230 27.36 -1.19 35.86
N LYS A 231 28.47 -1.93 35.70
CA LYS A 231 29.85 -1.39 35.75
C LYS A 231 30.10 -0.30 34.70
N GLU A 232 29.40 -0.36 33.58
CA GLU A 232 29.53 0.54 32.44
C GLU A 232 29.05 1.97 32.76
N ASN A 233 28.26 2.17 33.81
CA ASN A 233 27.78 3.50 34.23
C ASN A 233 28.95 4.48 34.52
N HIS A 234 30.03 3.96 35.14
CA HIS A 234 31.24 4.73 35.41
C HIS A 234 32.26 4.70 34.27
N ALA A 235 32.04 3.88 33.24
CA ALA A 235 32.92 3.83 32.10
C ALA A 235 32.76 5.08 31.25
N LYS A 236 33.90 5.65 30.84
CA LYS A 236 33.96 6.69 29.80
C LYS A 236 34.14 6.08 28.40
N ARG A 237 34.37 4.77 28.33
CA ARG A 237 34.69 4.03 27.11
C ARG A 237 34.00 2.68 27.12
N ILE A 238 33.28 2.34 26.04
CA ILE A 238 32.61 1.06 25.83
C ILE A 238 33.12 0.45 24.52
N THR A 239 33.34 -0.85 24.49
CA THR A 239 33.74 -1.57 23.26
C THR A 239 32.58 -2.42 22.77
N ILE A 240 32.28 -2.35 21.48
CA ILE A 240 31.30 -3.21 20.80
C ILE A 240 32.08 -4.07 19.81
N GLU A 241 32.14 -5.38 20.10
CA GLU A 241 32.90 -6.34 19.30
C GLU A 241 32.08 -6.86 18.10
N ASP A 242 30.79 -7.12 18.31
CA ASP A 242 29.90 -7.74 17.31
C ASP A 242 29.12 -6.70 16.48
N MET A 243 29.81 -5.69 15.94
CA MET A 243 29.20 -4.73 15.02
C MET A 243 30.23 -4.09 14.11
N GLU A 244 29.87 -3.94 12.84
CA GLU A 244 30.70 -3.20 11.88
C GLU A 244 30.59 -1.68 12.13
N PRO A 245 31.69 -0.91 11.95
CA PRO A 245 31.68 0.53 12.16
C PRO A 245 30.62 1.26 11.31
N VAL A 246 30.41 0.83 10.06
CA VAL A 246 29.42 1.42 9.16
C VAL A 246 27.98 1.27 9.68
N VAL A 247 27.66 0.12 10.28
CA VAL A 247 26.36 -0.16 10.88
C VAL A 247 26.16 0.69 12.13
N PHE A 248 27.18 0.77 12.99
CA PHE A 248 27.11 1.60 14.19
C PHE A 248 27.00 3.09 13.86
N LYS A 249 27.69 3.56 12.81
CA LYS A 249 27.55 4.93 12.31
C LYS A 249 26.13 5.24 11.85
N ALA A 250 25.49 4.33 11.13
CA ALA A 250 24.08 4.48 10.72
C ALA A 250 23.11 4.45 11.91
N LEU A 251 23.37 3.57 12.89
CA LEU A 251 22.63 3.51 14.16
C LEU A 251 22.71 4.85 14.90
N LEU A 252 23.91 5.41 15.05
CA LEU A 252 24.12 6.72 15.68
C LEU A 252 23.45 7.84 14.90
N HIS A 253 23.56 7.86 13.57
CA HIS A 253 22.87 8.84 12.75
C HIS A 253 21.37 8.84 13.07
N PHE A 254 20.73 7.66 13.04
CA PHE A 254 19.32 7.51 13.36
C PHE A 254 18.96 7.97 14.78
N ILE A 255 19.80 7.67 15.77
CA ILE A 255 19.55 8.10 17.15
C ILE A 255 19.46 9.63 17.24
N TYR A 256 20.32 10.35 16.50
CA TYR A 256 20.39 11.81 16.56
C TYR A 256 19.37 12.50 15.65
N THR A 257 19.08 11.94 14.47
CA THR A 257 18.28 12.63 13.44
C THR A 257 16.91 12.00 13.20
N ASP A 258 16.64 10.82 13.75
CA ASP A 258 15.44 10.02 13.45
C ASP A 258 15.29 9.69 11.95
N SER A 259 16.40 9.65 11.21
CA SER A 259 16.45 9.29 9.79
C SER A 259 17.59 8.32 9.50
N LEU A 260 17.55 7.62 8.37
CA LEU A 260 18.73 6.95 7.84
C LEU A 260 19.66 7.99 7.18
N PRO A 261 20.98 7.70 7.07
CA PRO A 261 21.87 8.47 6.21
C PRO A 261 21.36 8.48 4.76
N GLU A 262 21.80 9.45 3.96
CA GLU A 262 21.43 9.48 2.55
C GLU A 262 21.90 8.21 1.82
N GLU A 263 21.10 7.71 0.89
CA GLU A 263 21.40 6.48 0.14
C GLU A 263 22.78 6.54 -0.55
N LYS A 264 23.18 7.74 -1.01
CA LYS A 264 24.51 7.97 -1.60
C LYS A 264 25.63 7.75 -0.58
N GLU A 265 25.46 8.22 0.65
CA GLU A 265 26.44 8.03 1.72
C GLU A 265 26.54 6.56 2.12
N LEU A 266 25.40 5.86 2.20
CA LEU A 266 25.32 4.43 2.46
C LEU A 266 26.06 3.64 1.38
N LYS A 267 25.77 3.90 0.10
CA LYS A 267 26.44 3.25 -1.04
C LYS A 267 27.94 3.52 -1.11
N ASN A 268 28.39 4.71 -0.72
CA ASN A 268 29.82 5.03 -0.68
C ASN A 268 30.56 4.36 0.48
N SER A 269 29.83 3.85 1.48
CA SER A 269 30.41 3.23 2.67
C SER A 269 30.53 1.70 2.57
N VAL A 270 29.98 1.10 1.51
CA VAL A 270 29.96 -0.36 1.30
C VAL A 270 30.29 -0.69 -0.15
N ASP A 271 31.12 -1.70 -0.37
CA ASP A 271 31.55 -2.12 -1.69
C ASP A 271 30.94 -3.47 -2.08
N GLY A 272 30.44 -3.56 -3.31
CA GLY A 272 30.01 -4.82 -3.92
C GLY A 272 28.50 -4.94 -4.16
N PRO A 273 28.09 -5.97 -4.92
CA PRO A 273 26.68 -6.27 -5.14
C PRO A 273 26.02 -6.64 -3.80
N ASP A 274 24.79 -6.20 -3.60
CA ASP A 274 23.98 -6.46 -2.40
C ASP A 274 24.58 -5.97 -1.06
N ALA A 275 25.71 -5.26 -1.07
CA ALA A 275 26.40 -4.80 0.15
C ALA A 275 25.53 -3.86 0.99
N LEU A 276 24.69 -3.03 0.34
CA LEU A 276 23.71 -2.19 1.03
C LEU A 276 22.62 -3.04 1.70
N THR A 277 22.14 -4.09 1.04
CA THR A 277 21.16 -5.02 1.61
C THR A 277 21.74 -5.75 2.82
N ILE A 278 22.98 -6.21 2.73
CA ILE A 278 23.71 -6.85 3.86
C ILE A 278 23.90 -5.85 5.00
N MET A 279 24.31 -4.61 4.72
CA MET A 279 24.43 -3.58 5.75
C MET A 279 23.08 -3.29 6.42
N MET A 280 21.98 -3.27 5.66
CA MET A 280 20.62 -3.10 6.20
C MET A 280 20.17 -4.30 7.04
N GLN A 281 20.56 -5.52 6.68
CA GLN A 281 20.37 -6.72 7.50
C GLN A 281 21.06 -6.56 8.87
N HIS A 282 22.34 -6.15 8.89
CA HIS A 282 23.06 -5.89 10.14
C HIS A 282 22.46 -4.73 10.94
N LEU A 283 21.96 -3.68 10.26
CA LEU A 283 21.28 -2.57 10.92
C LEU A 283 19.95 -3.01 11.55
N LEU A 284 19.20 -3.93 10.93
CA LEU A 284 18.01 -4.52 11.53
C LEU A 284 18.34 -5.24 12.84
N VAL A 285 19.41 -6.05 12.85
CA VAL A 285 19.90 -6.74 14.06
C VAL A 285 20.29 -5.73 15.13
N ALA A 286 21.01 -4.67 14.75
CA ALA A 286 21.40 -3.60 15.67
C ALA A 286 20.18 -2.85 16.23
N ALA A 287 19.20 -2.53 15.39
CA ALA A 287 17.99 -1.85 15.79
C ALA A 287 17.19 -2.66 16.80
N ASP A 288 17.06 -3.97 16.60
CA ASP A 288 16.42 -4.88 17.55
C ASP A 288 17.22 -4.98 18.86
N ARG A 289 18.55 -5.18 18.78
CA ARG A 289 19.46 -5.25 19.93
C ARG A 289 19.35 -4.03 20.84
N TYR A 290 19.22 -2.84 20.27
CA TYR A 290 19.12 -1.58 21.01
C TYR A 290 17.67 -1.08 21.18
N ALA A 291 16.67 -1.91 20.87
CA ALA A 291 15.25 -1.62 20.99
C ALA A 291 14.81 -0.30 20.31
N LEU A 292 15.30 -0.07 19.10
CA LEU A 292 14.95 1.06 18.23
C LEU A 292 13.85 0.64 17.25
N GLU A 293 12.61 0.52 17.73
CA GLU A 293 11.51 -0.09 16.97
C GLU A 293 11.24 0.60 15.62
N ARG A 294 11.26 1.93 15.58
CA ARG A 294 11.05 2.67 14.33
C ARG A 294 12.17 2.40 13.32
N LEU A 295 13.42 2.30 13.75
CA LEU A 295 14.54 1.95 12.87
C LEU A 295 14.38 0.51 12.35
N LYS A 296 13.98 -0.42 13.23
CA LYS A 296 13.72 -1.80 12.86
C LYS A 296 12.65 -1.93 11.77
N LEU A 297 11.59 -1.13 11.83
CA LEU A 297 10.57 -1.06 10.77
C LEU A 297 11.10 -0.46 9.46
N ILE A 298 11.91 0.60 9.53
CA ILE A 298 12.54 1.19 8.35
C ILE A 298 13.48 0.17 7.66
N CYS A 299 14.25 -0.59 8.44
CA CYS A 299 15.10 -1.65 7.89
C CYS A 299 14.26 -2.74 7.20
N GLN A 300 13.12 -3.14 7.79
CA GLN A 300 12.21 -4.10 7.15
C GLN A 300 11.67 -3.57 5.82
N GLU A 301 11.26 -2.29 5.79
CA GLU A 301 10.77 -1.65 4.57
C GLU A 301 11.84 -1.66 3.47
N GLU A 302 13.06 -1.23 3.79
CA GLU A 302 14.17 -1.18 2.82
C GLU A 302 14.64 -2.57 2.36
N LEU A 303 14.63 -3.56 3.26
CA LEU A 303 14.95 -4.95 2.90
C LEU A 303 13.88 -5.56 1.99
N SER A 304 12.60 -5.25 2.23
CA SER A 304 11.50 -5.75 1.40
C SER A 304 11.58 -5.28 -0.06
N LYS A 305 12.12 -4.07 -0.30
CA LYS A 305 12.30 -3.49 -1.64
C LYS A 305 13.52 -4.03 -2.41
N ASN A 306 14.57 -4.45 -1.70
CA ASN A 306 15.90 -4.70 -2.27
C ASN A 306 16.38 -6.15 -2.10
N VAL A 307 15.49 -7.06 -1.74
CA VAL A 307 15.83 -8.48 -1.59
C VAL A 307 16.20 -9.09 -2.95
N SER A 308 17.26 -9.90 -2.96
CA SER A 308 17.77 -10.60 -4.14
C SER A 308 17.81 -12.11 -3.88
N ALA A 309 17.96 -12.93 -4.93
CA ALA A 309 18.14 -14.38 -4.77
C ALA A 309 19.36 -14.73 -3.89
N ALA A 310 20.39 -13.87 -3.87
CA ALA A 310 21.58 -14.05 -3.05
C ALA A 310 21.36 -13.72 -1.56
N THR A 311 20.43 -12.81 -1.26
CA THR A 311 20.22 -12.27 0.11
C THR A 311 18.93 -12.77 0.77
N VAL A 312 17.95 -13.27 0.01
CA VAL A 312 16.63 -13.65 0.54
C VAL A 312 16.71 -14.67 1.67
N ALA A 313 17.60 -15.66 1.57
CA ALA A 313 17.73 -16.69 2.60
C ALA A 313 18.24 -16.13 3.94
N THR A 314 19.22 -15.22 3.90
CA THR A 314 19.74 -14.59 5.11
C THR A 314 18.75 -13.56 5.67
N THR A 315 18.08 -12.77 4.81
CA THR A 315 17.01 -11.85 5.24
C THR A 315 15.88 -12.59 5.93
N LEU A 316 15.47 -13.74 5.39
CA LEU A 316 14.40 -14.56 5.95
C LEU A 316 14.77 -15.14 7.32
N ALA A 317 16.00 -15.65 7.48
CA ALA A 317 16.51 -16.10 8.78
C ALA A 317 16.44 -14.99 9.84
N LEU A 318 16.89 -13.78 9.47
CA LEU A 318 16.86 -12.62 10.35
C LEU A 318 15.44 -12.17 10.67
N ALA A 319 14.52 -12.24 9.70
CA ALA A 319 13.13 -11.89 9.90
C ALA A 319 12.46 -12.81 10.94
N GLU A 320 12.73 -14.11 10.90
CA GLU A 320 12.26 -15.03 11.95
C GLU A 320 12.94 -14.74 13.29
N GLN A 321 14.27 -14.67 13.31
CA GLN A 321 15.06 -14.50 14.54
C GLN A 321 14.69 -13.23 15.31
N HIS A 322 14.41 -12.14 14.59
CA HIS A 322 14.06 -10.84 15.16
C HIS A 322 12.54 -10.57 15.13
N ASN A 323 11.72 -11.60 14.93
CA ASN A 323 10.25 -11.54 14.98
C ASN A 323 9.66 -10.42 14.09
N CYS A 324 9.99 -10.44 12.80
CA CYS A 324 9.55 -9.51 11.76
C CYS A 324 8.61 -10.23 10.77
N PRO A 325 7.32 -10.46 11.12
CA PRO A 325 6.44 -11.33 10.34
C PRO A 325 6.16 -10.80 8.93
N GLN A 326 5.98 -9.49 8.76
CA GLN A 326 5.72 -8.89 7.44
C GLN A 326 6.90 -9.07 6.49
N LEU A 327 8.13 -8.88 6.97
CA LEU A 327 9.33 -9.12 6.19
C LEU A 327 9.49 -10.63 5.87
N LYS A 328 9.18 -11.49 6.84
CA LYS A 328 9.20 -12.96 6.66
C LYS A 328 8.27 -13.38 5.53
N ASP A 329 7.02 -12.93 5.53
CA ASP A 329 6.02 -13.29 4.53
C ASP A 329 6.45 -12.85 3.12
N MET A 330 6.93 -11.61 2.98
CA MET A 330 7.45 -11.06 1.72
C MET A 330 8.67 -11.85 1.22
N CYS A 331 9.60 -12.21 2.11
CA CYS A 331 10.76 -13.02 1.75
C CYS A 331 10.36 -14.45 1.36
N LEU A 332 9.37 -15.05 2.02
CA LEU A 332 8.85 -16.36 1.66
C LEU A 332 8.22 -16.34 0.26
N GLU A 333 7.37 -15.36 -0.03
CA GLU A 333 6.78 -15.19 -1.36
C GLU A 333 7.85 -15.08 -2.45
N PHE A 334 8.86 -14.22 -2.23
CA PHE A 334 9.97 -14.06 -3.15
C PHE A 334 10.77 -15.35 -3.33
N ALA A 335 11.09 -16.04 -2.23
CA ALA A 335 11.89 -17.26 -2.23
C ALA A 335 11.21 -18.44 -2.92
N THR A 336 9.87 -18.54 -2.82
CA THR A 336 9.11 -19.67 -3.36
C THR A 336 8.76 -19.55 -4.84
N ALA A 337 8.90 -18.35 -5.42
CA ALA A 337 8.72 -18.12 -6.86
C ALA A 337 9.73 -18.93 -7.68
N ARG A 338 9.26 -19.61 -8.74
CA ARG A 338 10.02 -20.58 -9.55
C ARG A 338 11.37 -20.03 -10.04
N GLU A 339 11.37 -18.80 -10.54
CA GLU A 339 12.56 -18.12 -11.09
C GLU A 339 13.64 -17.85 -10.03
N ASN A 340 13.22 -17.55 -8.80
CA ASN A 340 14.12 -17.18 -7.70
C ASN A 340 14.58 -18.39 -6.91
N TYR A 341 13.73 -19.40 -6.74
CA TYR A 341 14.00 -20.58 -5.93
C TYR A 341 15.27 -21.30 -6.40
N HIS A 342 15.40 -21.55 -7.71
CA HIS A 342 16.59 -22.23 -8.26
C HIS A 342 17.89 -21.46 -8.02
N GLN A 343 17.84 -20.12 -8.08
CA GLN A 343 19.00 -19.28 -7.81
C GLN A 343 19.34 -19.29 -6.32
N MET A 344 18.34 -19.15 -5.45
CA MET A 344 18.48 -19.16 -4.00
C MET A 344 19.09 -20.47 -3.49
N VAL A 345 18.60 -21.63 -3.95
CA VAL A 345 19.08 -22.95 -3.49
C VAL A 345 20.58 -23.15 -3.74
N SER A 346 21.10 -22.49 -4.77
CA SER A 346 22.53 -22.53 -5.12
C SER A 346 23.41 -21.65 -4.23
N THR A 347 22.83 -20.82 -3.35
CA THR A 347 23.57 -19.88 -2.50
C THR A 347 24.05 -20.52 -1.20
N GLU A 348 25.18 -20.03 -0.68
CA GLU A 348 25.65 -20.40 0.66
C GLU A 348 24.66 -19.95 1.76
N GLY A 349 23.95 -18.84 1.54
CA GLY A 349 22.92 -18.36 2.47
C GLY A 349 21.79 -19.37 2.68
N TYR A 350 21.36 -20.07 1.63
CA TYR A 350 20.35 -21.11 1.74
C TYR A 350 20.85 -22.35 2.49
N LYS A 351 22.11 -22.76 2.27
CA LYS A 351 22.73 -23.85 3.03
C LYS A 351 22.85 -23.50 4.52
N HIS A 352 23.17 -22.25 4.84
CA HIS A 352 23.22 -21.80 6.22
C HIS A 352 21.82 -21.79 6.85
N LEU A 353 20.81 -21.32 6.12
CA LEU A 353 19.41 -21.32 6.57
C LEU A 353 18.92 -22.71 6.95
N SER A 354 19.24 -23.74 6.15
CA SER A 354 18.80 -25.12 6.44
C SER A 354 19.40 -25.68 7.74
N LEU A 355 20.59 -25.22 8.11
CA LEU A 355 21.27 -25.61 9.35
C LEU A 355 20.78 -24.79 10.55
N SER A 356 20.58 -23.48 10.39
CA SER A 356 20.23 -22.58 11.50
C SER A 356 18.74 -22.55 11.82
N CYS A 357 17.87 -22.71 10.81
CA CYS A 357 16.42 -22.57 10.97
C CYS A 357 15.64 -23.68 10.22
N PRO A 358 15.62 -24.92 10.76
CA PRO A 358 14.95 -26.04 10.09
C PRO A 358 13.43 -25.84 9.87
N SER A 359 12.77 -25.05 10.72
CA SER A 359 11.35 -24.71 10.58
C SER A 359 11.08 -23.89 9.31
N ILE A 360 11.88 -22.86 9.08
CA ILE A 360 11.79 -22.00 7.89
C ILE A 360 12.09 -22.81 6.64
N PHE A 361 13.12 -23.66 6.69
CA PHE A 361 13.47 -24.53 5.57
C PHE A 361 12.29 -25.41 5.14
N LYS A 362 11.62 -26.06 6.10
CA LYS A 362 10.43 -26.87 5.83
C LYS A 362 9.27 -26.03 5.26
N GLU A 363 9.08 -24.83 5.77
CA GLU A 363 8.06 -23.88 5.32
C GLU A 363 8.29 -23.46 3.85
N ILE A 364 9.55 -23.25 3.45
CA ILE A 364 9.93 -22.98 2.06
C ILE A 364 9.61 -24.18 1.17
N GLU A 365 10.01 -25.39 1.56
CA GLU A 365 9.76 -26.60 0.74
C GLU A 365 8.26 -26.85 0.54
N GLU A 366 7.47 -26.72 1.60
CA GLU A 366 6.01 -26.87 1.54
C GLU A 366 5.36 -25.83 0.62
N LYS A 367 5.74 -24.54 0.77
CA LYS A 367 5.16 -23.45 -0.01
C LYS A 367 5.64 -23.45 -1.47
N HIS A 368 6.90 -23.81 -1.74
CA HIS A 368 7.41 -23.98 -3.09
C HIS A 368 6.71 -25.13 -3.82
N GLY A 369 6.57 -26.31 -3.19
CA GLY A 369 5.86 -27.44 -3.78
C GLY A 369 4.40 -27.13 -4.10
N ALA A 370 3.73 -26.33 -3.25
CA ALA A 370 2.38 -25.84 -3.55
C ALA A 370 2.36 -24.87 -4.74
N THR A 371 3.35 -23.98 -4.84
CA THR A 371 3.46 -22.98 -5.91
C THR A 371 3.75 -23.62 -7.27
N THR A 372 4.66 -24.60 -7.33
CA THR A 372 4.97 -25.32 -8.58
C THR A 372 3.80 -26.13 -9.10
N LEU A 373 3.03 -26.76 -8.21
CA LEU A 373 1.81 -27.46 -8.62
C LEU A 373 0.81 -26.48 -9.24
N ILE A 374 0.63 -25.30 -8.64
CA ILE A 374 -0.27 -24.26 -9.19
C ILE A 374 0.20 -23.80 -10.56
N ASP A 375 1.49 -23.54 -10.74
CA ASP A 375 2.06 -23.09 -12.02
C ASP A 375 1.92 -24.17 -13.10
N ASP A 376 2.25 -25.43 -12.79
CA ASP A 376 2.11 -26.56 -13.72
C ASP A 376 0.62 -26.79 -14.10
N PHE A 377 -0.31 -26.66 -13.15
CA PHE A 377 -1.75 -26.75 -13.43
C PHE A 377 -2.28 -25.54 -14.23
N ALA A 378 -1.70 -24.35 -14.06
CA ALA A 378 -2.04 -23.16 -14.82
C ALA A 378 -1.55 -23.25 -16.26
N GLU A 379 -0.31 -23.70 -16.48
CA GLU A 379 0.25 -23.96 -17.81
C GLU A 379 -0.58 -25.02 -18.56
N GLN A 380 -0.98 -26.10 -17.88
CA GLN A 380 -1.78 -27.16 -18.48
C GLN A 380 -3.23 -26.73 -18.79
N ALA A 381 -3.82 -25.85 -17.97
CA ALA A 381 -5.14 -25.27 -18.25
C ALA A 381 -5.13 -24.24 -19.40
N ASP A 382 -3.98 -23.61 -19.65
CA ASP A 382 -3.76 -22.71 -20.78
C ASP A 382 -3.56 -23.49 -22.10
N GLU A 383 -2.91 -24.65 -22.06
CA GLU A 383 -2.77 -25.56 -23.22
C GLU A 383 -4.09 -26.26 -23.60
N ASP A 384 -4.91 -26.68 -22.62
CA ASP A 384 -6.15 -27.43 -22.88
C ASP A 384 -7.37 -26.56 -23.25
N ASN A 385 -7.24 -25.22 -23.26
CA ASN A 385 -8.32 -24.26 -23.55
C ASN A 385 -9.67 -24.59 -22.87
N ASN A 386 -9.63 -25.17 -21.67
CA ASN A 386 -10.80 -25.71 -21.00
C ASN A 386 -11.24 -24.78 -19.85
N ARG A 387 -12.29 -23.99 -20.10
CA ARG A 387 -12.84 -23.01 -19.13
C ARG A 387 -13.27 -23.63 -17.79
N ASP A 388 -13.66 -24.90 -17.77
CA ASP A 388 -14.19 -25.56 -16.56
C ASP A 388 -13.09 -25.96 -15.55
N GLN A 389 -11.87 -26.21 -16.02
CA GLN A 389 -10.72 -26.45 -15.13
C GLN A 389 -10.27 -25.15 -14.44
N ARG A 390 -10.27 -24.00 -15.14
CA ARG A 390 -9.98 -22.69 -14.55
C ARG A 390 -10.93 -22.30 -13.41
N PHE A 391 -12.22 -22.67 -13.49
CA PHE A 391 -13.19 -22.42 -12.41
C PHE A 391 -13.03 -23.38 -11.20
N SER A 392 -12.54 -24.60 -11.43
CA SER A 392 -12.21 -25.53 -10.35
C SER A 392 -10.94 -25.11 -9.60
N LEU A 393 -9.97 -24.52 -10.31
CA LEU A 393 -8.74 -23.95 -9.74
C LEU A 393 -9.02 -22.75 -8.83
N LEU A 394 -9.90 -21.83 -9.23
CA LEU A 394 -10.34 -20.70 -8.39
C LEU A 394 -11.08 -21.13 -7.11
N LYS A 395 -11.77 -22.28 -7.12
CA LYS A 395 -12.43 -22.85 -5.93
C LYS A 395 -11.45 -23.48 -4.95
N LEU A 396 -10.38 -24.11 -5.42
CA LEU A 396 -9.29 -24.61 -4.56
C LEU A 396 -8.52 -23.45 -3.91
N PHE A 397 -8.35 -22.35 -4.64
CA PHE A 397 -7.70 -21.11 -4.17
C PHE A 397 -8.45 -20.45 -2.99
N LEU A 398 -9.79 -20.41 -3.05
CA LEU A 398 -10.62 -19.80 -2.00
C LEU A 398 -10.82 -20.69 -0.76
N CYS A 399 -10.66 -22.01 -0.88
CA CYS A 399 -10.86 -22.93 0.23
C CYS A 399 -9.64 -23.11 1.13
N ASN A 400 -8.41 -22.97 0.60
CA ASN A 400 -7.19 -23.17 1.38
C ASN A 400 -6.67 -21.90 2.11
N GLY A 401 -7.21 -20.72 1.80
CA GLY A 401 -6.89 -19.47 2.50
C GLY A 401 -7.63 -19.21 3.80
N SER A 402 -8.47 -20.15 4.28
CA SER A 402 -9.34 -19.93 5.45
C SER A 402 -9.10 -20.89 6.63
N THR A 403 -8.02 -21.67 6.63
CA THR A 403 -7.64 -22.49 7.79
C THR A 403 -6.12 -22.57 8.00
N LYS A 404 -5.54 -21.56 8.62
CA LYS A 404 -4.81 -21.65 9.90
C LYS A 404 -4.29 -20.29 10.32
#